data_AF-A0A925QIG1-F1
#
_entry.id   AF-A0A925QIG1-F1
#
_cell.length_a   1.000
_cell.length_b   1.000
_cell.length_c   1.000
_cell.angle_alpha   90.00
_cell.angle_beta   90.00
_cell.angle_gamma   90.00
#
_symmetry.space_group_name_H-M   'P 1'
#
loop_
_entity.id
_entity.type
_entity.pdbx_description
1 polymer ?
#
loop_
_entity_poly.entity_id
_entity_poly.type
_entity_poly.pdbx_seq_one_letter_code
_entity_poly.pdbx_strand_id
1 'polypeptide(L)'
;MYSKMVAGIIIFLLLSCKGGHSYQKQPILSVANPVSTSDLTDISSIALPGGFKRISYKKETFGEWLRALPLKKDKTVYLYDGSVKPNQSAQFAVLDISVGNKDLQQCADAVMRLRAEYFFS
;
A
#
# COMPACT_ATOMS: atom_id res chain seq x y z
N MET A 1 -5.22 29.20 -40.49
CA MET A 1 -5.56 27.77 -40.30
C MET A 1 -5.17 27.19 -38.93
N TYR A 2 -4.26 27.81 -38.15
CA TYR A 2 -3.85 27.31 -36.83
C TYR A 2 -4.83 27.58 -35.67
N SER A 3 -5.58 28.69 -35.71
CA SER A 3 -6.48 29.08 -34.61
C SER A 3 -7.66 28.11 -34.39
N LYS A 4 -8.16 27.47 -35.46
CA LYS A 4 -9.24 26.46 -35.34
C LYS A 4 -8.76 25.13 -34.77
N MET A 5 -7.45 24.81 -34.87
CA MET A 5 -6.88 23.55 -34.37
C MET A 5 -6.63 23.59 -32.85
N VAL A 6 -6.24 24.76 -32.32
CA VAL A 6 -6.00 24.93 -30.87
C VAL A 6 -7.31 24.92 -30.06
N ALA A 7 -8.38 25.51 -30.61
CA ALA A 7 -9.69 25.49 -29.96
C ALA A 7 -10.27 24.06 -29.83
N GLY A 8 -10.00 23.18 -30.79
CA GLY A 8 -10.44 21.78 -30.74
C GLY A 8 -9.75 20.95 -29.65
N ILE A 9 -8.47 21.23 -29.38
CA ILE A 9 -7.68 20.51 -28.35
C ILE A 9 -8.12 20.91 -26.94
N ILE A 10 -8.45 22.20 -26.71
CA ILE A 10 -8.93 22.69 -25.41
C ILE A 10 -10.31 22.12 -25.07
N ILE A 11 -11.19 21.95 -26.07
CA ILE A 11 -12.52 21.35 -25.86
C ILE A 11 -12.43 19.86 -25.52
N PHE A 12 -11.49 19.12 -26.11
CA PHE A 12 -11.32 17.68 -25.83
C PHE A 12 -10.75 17.42 -24.42
N LEU A 13 -9.90 18.31 -23.90
CA LEU A 13 -9.34 18.23 -22.54
C LEU A 13 -10.37 18.46 -21.43
N LEU A 14 -11.43 19.24 -21.69
CA LEU A 14 -12.47 19.55 -20.69
C LEU A 14 -13.55 18.45 -20.54
N LEU A 15 -13.61 17.50 -21.48
CA LEU A 15 -14.57 16.39 -21.45
C LEU A 15 -14.04 15.14 -20.72
N SER A 16 -12.75 15.11 -20.33
CA SER A 16 -12.13 13.90 -19.76
C SER A 16 -12.37 13.69 -18.25
N CYS A 17 -13.08 14.61 -17.58
CA CYS A 17 -13.39 14.51 -16.15
C CYS A 17 -14.90 14.43 -15.88
N LYS A 18 -15.59 13.42 -16.43
CA LYS A 18 -16.94 13.02 -15.96
C LYS A 18 -17.10 11.50 -15.82
N GLY A 19 -16.03 10.78 -15.49
CA GLY A 19 -16.08 9.38 -15.08
C GLY A 19 -16.17 9.23 -13.56
N GLY A 20 -17.24 9.73 -12.94
CA GLY A 20 -17.50 9.49 -11.52
C GLY A 20 -17.91 8.03 -11.32
N HIS A 21 -16.96 7.13 -11.09
CA HIS A 21 -17.28 5.79 -10.62
C HIS A 21 -17.90 5.90 -9.22
N SER A 22 -19.19 5.59 -9.13
CA SER A 22 -19.88 5.38 -7.87
C SER A 22 -19.19 4.22 -7.15
N TYR A 23 -18.36 4.52 -6.15
CA TYR A 23 -17.85 3.53 -5.22
C TYR A 23 -19.03 2.95 -4.45
N GLN A 24 -19.44 1.74 -4.82
CA GLN A 24 -20.38 0.93 -4.05
C GLN A 24 -19.68 0.59 -2.74
N LYS A 25 -20.22 1.10 -1.63
CA LYS A 25 -19.74 0.80 -0.28
C LYS A 25 -19.95 -0.71 -0.05
N GLN A 26 -18.87 -1.48 -0.07
CA GLN A 26 -18.92 -2.90 0.27
C GLN A 26 -19.47 -3.06 1.70
N PRO A 27 -20.27 -4.10 1.97
CA PRO A 27 -20.78 -4.35 3.30
C PRO A 27 -19.59 -4.54 4.25
N ILE A 28 -19.59 -3.80 5.35
CA ILE A 28 -18.58 -3.92 6.39
C ILE A 28 -18.75 -5.32 6.98
N LEU A 29 -17.88 -6.25 6.57
CA LEU A 29 -17.69 -7.49 7.31
C LEU A 29 -17.32 -7.09 8.73
N SER A 30 -18.08 -7.60 9.70
CA SER A 30 -17.84 -7.45 11.14
C SER A 30 -16.34 -7.47 11.43
N VAL A 31 -15.81 -6.32 11.84
CA VAL A 31 -14.42 -6.18 12.27
C VAL A 31 -14.25 -7.14 13.44
N ALA A 32 -13.52 -8.24 13.21
CA ALA A 32 -13.12 -9.13 14.28
C ALA A 32 -12.36 -8.31 15.34
N ASN A 33 -12.46 -8.75 16.59
CA ASN A 33 -11.82 -8.15 17.77
C ASN A 33 -10.42 -7.60 17.45
N PRO A 34 -10.01 -6.48 18.07
CA PRO A 34 -8.69 -5.89 17.84
C PRO A 34 -7.61 -6.95 18.08
N VAL A 35 -7.03 -7.45 16.98
CA VAL A 35 -5.88 -8.34 17.02
C VAL A 35 -4.75 -7.55 17.66
N SER A 36 -4.24 -8.03 18.79
CA SER A 36 -3.06 -7.46 19.43
C SER A 36 -1.92 -7.51 18.41
N THR A 37 -1.39 -6.36 18.01
CA THR A 37 -0.31 -6.27 17.02
C THR A 37 1.03 -6.77 17.56
N SER A 38 1.11 -7.10 18.86
CA SER A 38 2.32 -7.59 19.53
C SER A 38 2.84 -8.92 18.97
N ASP A 39 1.96 -9.73 18.39
CA ASP A 39 2.27 -11.10 17.99
C ASP A 39 2.46 -11.24 16.47
N LEU A 40 2.37 -10.12 15.73
CA LEU A 40 2.57 -10.09 14.29
C LEU A 40 4.07 -10.06 13.97
N THR A 41 4.61 -11.19 13.51
CA THR A 41 6.04 -11.34 13.15
C THR A 41 6.32 -11.00 11.70
N ASP A 42 5.40 -11.35 10.80
CA ASP A 42 5.53 -11.21 9.35
C ASP A 42 4.15 -11.01 8.68
N ILE A 43 4.12 -10.71 7.39
CA ILE A 43 2.86 -10.46 6.67
C ILE A 43 1.92 -11.69 6.68
N SER A 44 2.46 -12.91 6.71
CA SER A 44 1.67 -14.14 6.72
C SER A 44 0.88 -14.32 8.03
N SER A 45 1.40 -13.80 9.14
CA SER A 45 0.76 -13.82 10.47
C SER A 45 -0.50 -12.94 10.58
N ILE A 46 -0.71 -12.01 9.63
CA ILE A 46 -1.90 -11.16 9.62
C ILE A 46 -3.15 -12.03 9.40
N ALA A 47 -4.13 -11.91 10.30
CA ALA A 47 -5.38 -12.65 10.19
C ALA A 47 -6.17 -12.25 8.92
N LEU A 48 -6.83 -13.23 8.31
CA LEU A 48 -7.73 -12.99 7.19
C LEU A 48 -9.12 -12.62 7.71
N PRO A 49 -9.87 -11.78 6.98
CA PRO A 49 -11.30 -11.63 7.24
C PRO A 49 -12.02 -12.98 7.14
N GLY A 50 -13.11 -13.14 7.90
CA GLY A 50 -13.90 -14.37 7.91
C GLY A 50 -14.38 -14.76 6.50
N GLY A 51 -14.27 -16.05 6.15
CA GLY A 51 -14.67 -16.56 4.84
C GLY A 51 -13.62 -16.47 3.73
N PHE A 52 -12.46 -15.85 4.00
CA PHE A 52 -11.37 -15.74 3.02
C PHE A 52 -10.29 -16.80 3.23
N LYS A 53 -9.62 -17.19 2.14
CA LYS A 53 -8.44 -18.07 2.14
C LYS A 53 -7.30 -17.40 1.37
N ARG A 54 -6.06 -17.58 1.81
CA ARG A 54 -4.88 -17.16 1.05
C ARG A 54 -4.66 -18.11 -0.12
N ILE A 55 -4.40 -17.57 -1.30
CA ILE A 55 -3.91 -18.38 -2.43
C ILE A 55 -2.52 -18.93 -2.11
N SER A 56 -2.23 -20.16 -2.50
CA SER A 56 -0.91 -20.76 -2.36
C SER A 56 0.04 -20.20 -3.41
N TYR A 57 1.27 -19.91 -3.00
CA TYR A 57 2.35 -19.50 -3.89
C TYR A 57 3.44 -20.56 -3.87
N LYS A 58 4.09 -20.79 -5.02
CA LYS A 58 5.29 -21.62 -5.07
C LYS A 58 6.41 -20.92 -4.31
N LYS A 59 7.35 -21.71 -3.77
CA LYS A 59 8.59 -21.17 -3.17
C LYS A 59 9.31 -20.26 -4.16
N GLU A 60 10.03 -19.27 -3.63
CA GLU A 60 10.86 -18.35 -4.40
C GLU A 60 10.06 -17.48 -5.37
N THR A 61 8.74 -17.43 -5.26
CA THR A 61 7.93 -16.47 -6.02
C THR A 61 7.83 -15.17 -5.24
N PHE A 62 7.69 -14.05 -5.95
CA PHE A 62 7.54 -12.74 -5.31
C PHE A 62 6.39 -12.69 -4.29
N GLY A 63 5.28 -13.38 -4.56
CA GLY A 63 4.13 -13.42 -3.64
C GLY A 63 4.37 -14.23 -2.36
N GLU A 64 5.21 -15.26 -2.43
CA GLU A 64 5.65 -16.01 -1.25
C GLU A 64 6.65 -15.19 -0.44
N TRP A 65 7.65 -14.60 -1.11
CA TRP A 65 8.63 -13.70 -0.50
C TRP A 65 7.99 -12.52 0.23
N LEU A 66 7.02 -11.84 -0.39
CA LEU A 66 6.30 -10.72 0.25
C LEU A 66 5.64 -11.15 1.57
N ARG A 67 5.10 -12.37 1.66
CA ARG A 67 4.43 -12.84 2.87
C ARG A 67 5.39 -13.15 4.01
N ALA A 68 6.65 -13.42 3.71
CA ALA A 68 7.70 -13.67 4.68
C ALA A 68 8.36 -12.39 5.20
N LEU A 69 7.99 -11.21 4.68
CA LEU A 69 8.59 -9.95 5.12
C LEU A 69 8.30 -9.68 6.60
N PRO A 70 9.34 -9.32 7.40
CA PRO A 70 9.19 -9.07 8.82
C PRO A 70 8.40 -7.78 9.10
N LEU A 71 7.73 -7.75 10.24
CA LEU A 71 6.97 -6.61 10.73
C LEU A 71 7.59 -6.06 12.03
N LYS A 72 7.53 -4.74 12.20
CA LYS A 72 7.89 -4.09 13.47
C LYS A 72 6.82 -4.38 14.52
N LYS A 73 7.27 -4.61 15.76
CA LYS A 73 6.37 -4.74 16.93
C LYS A 73 5.64 -3.44 17.24
N ASP A 74 6.34 -2.31 17.14
CA ASP A 74 5.75 -0.97 17.22
C ASP A 74 5.36 -0.50 15.82
N LYS A 75 4.07 -0.20 15.65
CA LYS A 75 3.50 0.29 14.40
C LYS A 75 3.43 1.82 14.31
N THR A 76 4.05 2.53 15.25
CA THR A 76 4.14 3.99 15.21
C THR A 76 4.92 4.43 13.98
N VAL A 77 4.31 5.28 13.17
CA VAL A 77 4.93 5.83 11.96
C VAL A 77 5.40 7.25 12.23
N TYR A 78 6.63 7.54 11.82
CA TYR A 78 7.22 8.86 11.91
C TYR A 78 7.28 9.49 10.51
N LEU A 79 7.22 10.83 10.44
CA LEU A 79 7.55 11.58 9.23
C LEU A 79 9.06 11.57 9.01
N TYR A 80 9.50 12.00 7.82
CA TYR A 80 10.94 11.98 7.47
C TYR A 80 11.79 12.86 8.41
N ASP A 81 11.18 13.86 9.06
CA ASP A 81 11.81 14.75 10.03
C ASP A 81 11.88 14.17 11.45
N GLY A 82 11.39 12.93 11.64
CA GLY A 82 11.37 12.24 12.93
C GLY A 82 10.17 12.58 13.83
N SER A 83 9.29 13.49 13.42
CA SER A 83 8.05 13.76 14.16
C SER A 83 7.05 12.60 13.99
N VAL A 84 6.19 12.38 14.98
CA VAL A 84 5.14 11.34 14.90
C VAL A 84 4.11 11.74 13.84
N LYS A 85 3.81 10.86 12.88
CA LYS A 85 2.80 11.11 11.85
C LYS A 85 1.42 11.35 12.51
N PRO A 86 0.70 12.45 12.22
CA PRO A 86 -0.54 12.76 12.93
C PRO A 86 -1.62 11.67 12.85
N ASN A 87 -1.77 11.04 11.68
CA ASN A 87 -2.70 9.93 11.49
C ASN A 87 -1.98 8.58 11.68
N GLN A 88 -2.03 8.05 12.90
CA GLN A 88 -1.55 6.70 13.27
C GLN A 88 -2.57 5.58 13.02
N SER A 89 -3.79 5.92 12.58
CA SER A 89 -4.82 4.92 12.23
C SER A 89 -4.72 4.43 10.78
N ALA A 90 -3.90 5.09 9.95
CA ALA A 90 -3.74 4.78 8.54
C ALA A 90 -3.05 3.42 8.30
N GLN A 91 -2.23 2.96 9.24
CA GLN A 91 -1.47 1.73 9.16
C GLN A 91 -2.01 0.66 10.12
N PHE A 92 -2.09 -0.56 9.60
CA PHE A 92 -2.37 -1.74 10.41
C PHE A 92 -1.09 -2.29 11.06
N ALA A 93 -0.02 -2.42 10.26
CA ALA A 93 1.32 -2.86 10.66
C ALA A 93 2.38 -2.10 9.86
N VAL A 94 3.65 -2.20 10.27
CA VAL A 94 4.79 -1.52 9.61
C VAL A 94 5.84 -2.56 9.26
N LEU A 95 6.34 -2.55 8.03
CA LEU A 95 7.43 -3.43 7.59
C LEU A 95 8.71 -3.12 8.38
N ASP A 96 9.42 -4.16 8.79
CA ASP A 96 10.73 -4.01 9.41
C ASP A 96 11.85 -4.00 8.36
N ILE A 97 11.89 -2.90 7.60
CA ILE A 97 12.90 -2.64 6.58
C ILE A 97 13.54 -1.27 6.82
N SER A 98 14.81 -1.12 6.47
CA SER A 98 15.49 0.17 6.55
C SER A 98 14.87 1.16 5.56
N VAL A 99 14.73 2.45 5.91
CA VAL A 99 14.13 3.47 5.02
C VAL A 99 15.05 4.66 4.74
N GLY A 100 16.30 4.61 5.20
CA GLY A 100 17.24 5.73 5.12
C GLY A 100 16.80 6.92 5.99
N ASN A 101 17.40 8.09 5.77
CA ASN A 101 17.15 9.33 6.51
C ASN A 101 16.76 10.50 5.59
N LYS A 102 16.30 10.21 4.38
CA LYS A 102 15.90 11.19 3.38
C LYS A 102 14.49 10.89 2.90
N ASP A 103 13.77 11.93 2.49
CA ASP A 103 12.46 11.80 1.87
C ASP A 103 12.57 11.32 0.42
N LEU A 104 12.80 10.01 0.24
CA LEU A 104 13.10 9.37 -1.06
C LEU A 104 12.17 8.22 -1.42
N GLN A 105 11.26 7.80 -0.53
CA GLN A 105 10.35 6.69 -0.81
C GLN A 105 8.93 7.22 -1.00
N GLN A 106 8.60 7.57 -2.25
CA GLN A 106 7.22 7.82 -2.65
C GLN A 106 6.52 6.50 -2.99
N CYS A 107 5.20 6.57 -3.22
CA CYS A 107 4.34 5.38 -3.30
C CYS A 107 4.83 4.33 -4.34
N ALA A 108 5.29 4.78 -5.52
CA ALA A 108 5.81 3.87 -6.55
C ALA A 108 7.17 3.28 -6.18
N ASP A 109 8.02 4.05 -5.49
CA ASP A 109 9.38 3.67 -5.12
C ASP A 109 9.37 2.50 -4.13
N ALA A 110 8.38 2.45 -3.23
CA ALA A 110 8.23 1.35 -2.28
C ALA A 110 8.02 0.01 -3.01
N VAL A 111 7.18 -0.04 -4.03
CA VAL A 111 6.93 -1.28 -4.79
C VAL A 111 8.14 -1.65 -5.65
N MET A 112 8.76 -0.67 -6.31
CA MET A 112 9.98 -0.89 -7.09
C MET A 112 11.10 -1.45 -6.21
N ARG A 113 11.28 -0.88 -5.01
CA ARG A 113 12.26 -1.35 -4.03
C ARG A 113 11.96 -2.78 -3.58
N LEU A 114 10.73 -3.08 -3.16
CA LEU A 114 10.36 -4.44 -2.75
C LEU A 114 10.63 -5.46 -3.86
N ARG A 115 10.39 -5.08 -5.12
CA ARG A 115 10.70 -5.94 -6.26
C ARG A 115 12.20 -6.11 -6.48
N ALA A 116 13.00 -5.06 -6.28
CA ALA A 116 14.45 -5.15 -6.35
C ALA A 116 15.00 -6.04 -5.23
N GLU A 117 14.59 -5.83 -3.99
CA GLU A 117 15.05 -6.63 -2.84
C GLU A 117 14.75 -8.12 -3.03
N TYR A 118 13.57 -8.48 -3.55
CA TYR A 118 13.25 -9.86 -3.92
C TYR A 118 14.26 -10.51 -4.88
N PHE A 119 14.81 -9.76 -5.84
CA PHE A 119 15.80 -10.29 -6.78
C PHE A 119 17.22 -10.40 -6.19
N PHE A 120 17.47 -9.79 -5.03
CA PHE A 120 18.79 -9.73 -4.38
C PHE A 120 18.79 -10.30 -2.96
N SER A 121 17.75 -11.06 -2.56
CA SER A 121 17.66 -11.75 -1.27
C SER A 121 17.93 -13.24 -1.38
#